data_AF-A0A820QSL6-F1
#
_entry.id   AF-A0A820QSL6-F1
#
_cell.length_a   1.000
_cell.length_b   1.000
_cell.length_c   1.000
_cell.angle_alpha   90.00
_cell.angle_beta   90.00
_cell.angle_gamma   90.00
#
_symmetry.space_group_name_H-M   'P 1'
#
loop_
_entity.id
_entity.type
_entity.pdbx_description
1 polymer ?
#
loop_
_entity_poly.entity_id
_entity_poly.type
_entity_poly.pdbx_seq_one_letter_code
_entity_poly.pdbx_strand_id
1 'polypeptide(L)'
;MSQDFDEDEDWELEDDEDEDQVANEDTTRQLDVDICPPNLDQKLYDDIVALREKRLDLDEAIADEKTVLQALQQTLGQTQVYANKVDAELKAKHADLIDFQKKKQRKINDINVATGIRSHQIRYDRSTHLPDDLSDALIFNRINKSGLTSRIVDVRAEIKREKERYVNRKQERKDLSHEVKHAAQVIKRLTDECNKLMAEKFGKLVQLEKLEGAIVNLQIEELKQRLDDAGDEYYNTMTQYELRKIEENDDTIDLLKTNTKRLDELTDIVDERRLLDEQLISRKTKAADEFTGPSKQSVEEFDRLCTLVQLQAQEIEALKAEIVILSRKGGHILPPNPAILPQNS
;
A
#
# COMPACT_ATOMS: atom_id res chain seq x y z
N MET A 1 46.18 9.28 -5.50
CA MET A 1 46.20 10.75 -5.40
C MET A 1 44.88 11.16 -4.80
N SER A 2 44.88 11.19 -3.46
CA SER A 2 43.80 11.75 -2.66
C SER A 2 44.00 13.26 -2.65
N GLN A 3 42.97 14.01 -2.99
CA GLN A 3 42.91 15.44 -2.73
C GLN A 3 41.68 15.64 -1.87
N ASP A 4 41.97 15.83 -0.59
CA ASP A 4 41.05 16.26 0.45
C ASP A 4 40.49 17.63 0.02
N PHE A 5 39.17 17.75 0.07
CA PHE A 5 38.44 19.00 -0.12
C PHE A 5 37.89 19.36 1.26
N ASP A 6 38.74 19.97 2.07
CA ASP A 6 38.32 20.73 3.25
C ASP A 6 38.18 22.19 2.79
N GLU A 7 36.94 22.59 2.50
CA GLU A 7 36.53 24.00 2.44
C GLU A 7 35.42 24.15 3.49
N ASP A 8 35.82 24.04 4.76
CA ASP A 8 35.06 24.55 5.89
C ASP A 8 35.22 26.08 5.88
N GLU A 9 34.32 26.79 5.20
CA GLU A 9 34.12 28.22 5.41
C GLU A 9 33.39 28.40 6.74
N ASP A 10 34.20 28.42 7.80
CA ASP A 10 33.83 28.75 9.17
C ASP A 10 33.46 30.25 9.24
N TRP A 11 32.16 30.53 9.26
CA TRP A 11 31.64 31.88 9.54
C TRP A 11 31.51 32.05 11.05
N GLU A 12 32.64 32.10 11.76
CA GLU A 12 32.71 32.57 13.15
C GLU A 12 32.16 34.00 13.20
N LEU A 13 30.87 34.12 13.51
CA LEU A 13 30.27 35.36 13.98
C LEU A 13 30.78 35.57 15.42
N GLU A 14 31.85 36.35 15.54
CA GLU A 14 32.25 36.99 16.80
C GLU A 14 31.05 37.80 17.31
N ASP A 15 30.37 37.25 18.32
CA ASP A 15 29.35 37.92 19.11
C ASP A 15 30.09 38.82 20.11
N ASP A 16 30.51 39.99 19.65
CA ASP A 16 31.00 41.08 20.50
C ASP A 16 29.80 41.67 21.27
N GLU A 17 29.33 40.95 22.29
CA GLU A 17 28.53 41.51 23.38
C GLU A 17 29.43 42.40 24.25
N ASP A 18 29.72 43.61 23.77
CA ASP A 18 30.19 44.70 24.62
C ASP A 18 29.01 45.15 25.52
N GLU A 19 28.87 44.47 26.67
CA GLU A 19 28.12 44.97 27.82
C GLU A 19 28.81 46.23 28.37
N ASP A 20 28.50 47.39 27.78
CA ASP A 20 28.74 48.68 28.41
C ASP A 20 27.78 48.84 29.61
N GLN A 21 28.16 48.25 30.75
CA GLN A 21 27.61 48.56 32.07
C GLN A 21 28.05 49.97 32.49
N VAL A 22 27.44 50.99 31.89
CA VAL A 22 27.40 52.33 32.47
C VAL A 22 26.36 52.36 33.59
N ALA A 23 26.84 52.09 34.80
CA ALA A 23 26.14 52.39 36.05
C ALA A 23 25.88 53.90 36.15
N ASN A 24 24.77 54.35 35.57
CA ASN A 24 24.17 55.63 35.91
C ASN A 24 23.40 55.44 37.21
N GLU A 25 24.09 55.64 38.34
CA GLU A 25 23.46 56.12 39.57
C GLU A 25 23.01 57.57 39.34
N ASP A 26 21.97 57.75 38.53
CA ASP A 26 21.26 59.00 38.49
C ASP A 26 19.83 58.73 38.96
N THR A 27 19.42 59.49 39.97
CA THR A 27 18.14 59.42 40.67
C THR A 27 16.95 59.50 39.71
N THR A 28 16.58 58.38 39.09
CA THR A 28 15.35 58.26 38.32
C THR A 28 14.22 58.25 39.33
N ARG A 29 13.62 59.42 39.55
CA ARG A 29 12.19 59.48 39.88
C ARG A 29 11.52 58.41 39.02
N GLN A 30 10.91 57.42 39.65
CA GLN A 30 10.01 56.48 38.98
C GLN A 30 8.92 57.35 38.33
N LEU A 31 9.17 57.77 37.10
CA LEU A 31 8.19 58.39 36.25
C LEU A 31 7.29 57.22 35.88
N ASP A 32 6.16 57.17 36.56
CA ASP A 32 5.14 56.17 36.34
C ASP A 32 4.80 56.18 34.85
N VAL A 33 5.18 55.11 34.16
CA VAL A 33 5.12 55.01 32.69
C VAL A 33 3.67 54.99 32.19
N ASP A 34 2.72 54.91 33.13
CA ASP A 34 1.29 54.91 32.94
C ASP A 34 0.66 56.31 33.07
N ILE A 35 1.41 57.33 33.48
CA ILE A 35 0.88 58.69 33.65
C ILE A 35 1.23 59.57 32.43
N CYS A 36 0.18 59.99 31.71
CA CYS A 36 0.30 60.96 30.63
C CYS A 36 0.94 62.28 31.14
N PRO A 37 2.07 62.72 30.56
CA PRO A 37 2.78 63.90 31.04
C PRO A 37 1.96 65.19 30.81
N PRO A 38 2.05 66.18 31.72
CA PRO A 38 1.29 67.42 31.59
C PRO A 38 1.76 68.20 30.36
N ASN A 39 0.80 68.55 29.49
CA ASN A 39 0.93 69.20 28.16
C ASN A 39 1.05 68.28 26.93
N LEU A 40 0.83 66.97 27.06
CA LEU A 40 0.73 66.06 25.92
C LEU A 40 -0.73 65.78 25.56
N ASP A 41 -1.04 65.71 24.26
CA ASP A 41 -2.36 65.29 23.79
C ASP A 41 -2.58 63.81 24.16
N GLN A 42 -3.68 63.52 24.85
CA GLN A 42 -3.99 62.20 25.39
C GLN A 42 -3.99 61.12 24.30
N LYS A 43 -4.47 61.45 23.09
CA LYS A 43 -4.50 60.52 21.95
C LYS A 43 -3.10 60.09 21.51
N LEU A 44 -2.16 61.03 21.48
CA LEU A 44 -0.78 60.76 21.07
C LEU A 44 -0.08 59.87 22.11
N TYR A 45 -0.40 60.07 23.39
CA TYR A 45 0.10 59.22 24.47
C TYR A 45 -0.42 57.79 24.36
N ASP A 46 -1.74 57.63 24.17
CA ASP A 46 -2.39 56.32 24.01
C ASP A 46 -1.84 55.57 22.77
N ASP A 47 -1.59 56.27 21.66
CA ASP A 47 -0.96 55.70 20.46
C ASP A 47 0.48 55.23 20.72
N ILE A 48 1.26 55.97 21.50
CA ILE A 48 2.63 55.60 21.86
C ILE A 48 2.65 54.38 22.79
N VAL A 49 1.72 54.29 23.74
CA VAL A 49 1.55 53.12 24.61
C VAL A 49 1.19 51.89 23.77
N ALA A 50 0.22 52.01 22.87
CA ALA A 50 -0.17 50.93 21.97
C ALA A 50 0.98 50.48 21.05
N LEU A 51 1.84 51.40 20.58
CA LEU A 51 3.05 51.07 19.81
C LEU A 51 4.11 50.37 20.65
N ARG A 52 4.23 50.70 21.95
CA ARG A 52 5.14 50.01 22.87
C ARG A 52 4.68 48.60 23.18
N GLU A 53 3.37 48.40 23.41
CA GLU A 53 2.79 47.07 23.58
C GLU A 53 3.05 46.21 22.34
N LYS A 54 2.74 46.73 21.13
CA LYS A 54 3.04 46.03 19.88
C LYS A 54 4.52 45.72 19.69
N ARG A 55 5.42 46.61 20.14
CA ARG A 55 6.86 46.34 20.08
C ARG A 55 7.23 45.21 21.03
N LEU A 56 6.69 45.21 22.24
CA LEU A 56 6.92 44.16 23.23
C LEU A 56 6.44 42.80 22.72
N ASP A 57 5.25 42.74 22.12
CA ASP A 57 4.70 41.51 21.52
C ASP A 57 5.62 40.97 20.40
N LEU A 58 6.18 41.87 19.56
CA LEU A 58 7.12 41.49 18.51
C LEU A 58 8.46 41.04 19.07
N ASP A 59 8.99 41.71 20.09
CA ASP A 59 10.24 41.35 20.75
C ASP A 59 10.11 39.97 21.45
N GLU A 60 8.96 39.68 22.07
CA GLU A 60 8.62 38.37 22.65
C GLU A 60 8.53 37.28 21.56
N ALA A 61 7.82 37.55 20.45
CA ALA A 61 7.73 36.62 19.34
C ALA A 61 9.10 36.30 18.71
N ILE A 62 9.97 37.31 18.57
CA ILE A 62 11.34 37.13 18.07
C ILE A 62 12.17 36.31 19.07
N ALA A 63 12.03 36.55 20.37
CA ALA A 63 12.71 35.76 21.39
C ALA A 63 12.26 34.29 21.34
N ASP A 64 10.96 34.04 21.24
CA ASP A 64 10.39 32.69 21.10
C ASP A 64 10.91 32.00 19.84
N GLU A 65 10.89 32.66 18.67
CA GLU A 65 11.43 32.11 17.44
C GLU A 65 12.93 31.78 17.54
N LYS A 66 13.73 32.63 18.21
CA LYS A 66 15.15 32.36 18.47
C LYS A 66 15.34 31.12 19.32
N THR A 67 14.53 30.92 20.38
CA THR A 67 14.63 29.69 21.19
C THR A 67 14.29 28.44 20.38
N VAL A 68 13.30 28.51 19.50
CA VAL A 68 12.92 27.43 18.60
C VAL A 68 14.04 27.14 17.59
N LEU A 69 14.68 28.16 17.03
CA LEU A 69 15.83 28.01 16.13
C LEU A 69 17.01 27.33 16.81
N GLN A 70 17.35 27.71 18.05
CA GLN A 70 18.42 27.08 18.81
C GLN A 70 18.11 25.59 19.09
N ALA A 71 16.88 25.26 19.45
CA ALA A 71 16.44 23.88 19.63
C ALA A 71 16.54 23.07 18.32
N LEU A 72 16.12 23.66 17.19
CA LEU A 72 16.26 23.06 15.86
C LEU A 72 17.72 22.83 15.46
N GLN A 73 18.60 23.80 15.70
CA GLN A 73 20.04 23.65 15.44
C GLN A 73 20.66 22.54 16.28
N GLN A 74 20.27 22.41 17.55
CA GLN A 74 20.74 21.34 18.42
C GLN A 74 20.28 19.95 17.92
N THR A 75 19.01 19.82 17.52
CA THR A 75 18.49 18.56 16.98
C THR A 75 19.12 18.19 15.63
N LEU A 76 19.41 19.18 14.77
CA LEU A 76 20.16 19.00 13.54
C LEU A 76 21.56 18.45 13.83
N GLY A 77 22.31 19.08 14.74
CA GLY A 77 23.65 18.63 15.13
C GLY A 77 23.64 17.21 15.70
N GLN A 78 22.68 16.88 16.57
CA GLN A 78 22.51 15.52 17.11
C GLN A 78 22.22 14.50 16.01
N THR A 79 21.35 14.86 15.05
CA THR A 79 20.98 14.00 13.92
C THR A 79 22.18 13.76 13.00
N GLN A 80 23.00 14.78 12.75
CA GLN A 80 24.21 14.67 11.92
C GLN A 80 25.26 13.77 12.57
N VAL A 81 25.47 13.90 13.89
CA VAL A 81 26.34 12.99 14.65
C VAL A 81 25.82 11.56 14.59
N TYR A 82 24.50 11.36 14.72
CA TYR A 82 23.89 10.03 14.61
C TYR A 82 24.06 9.44 13.20
N ALA A 83 23.83 10.22 12.15
CA ALA A 83 24.04 9.80 10.76
C ALA A 83 25.49 9.35 10.51
N ASN A 84 26.47 10.14 10.98
CA ASN A 84 27.89 9.81 10.85
C ASN A 84 28.26 8.51 11.60
N LYS A 85 27.67 8.27 12.77
CA LYS A 85 27.85 7.02 13.51
C LYS A 85 27.28 5.83 12.74
N VAL A 86 26.05 5.94 12.23
CA VAL A 86 25.41 4.89 11.43
C VAL A 86 26.23 4.60 10.16
N ASP A 87 26.74 5.61 9.48
CA ASP A 87 27.60 5.43 8.31
C ASP A 87 28.92 4.73 8.64
N ALA A 88 29.54 5.06 9.77
CA ALA A 88 30.74 4.38 10.24
C ALA A 88 30.45 2.90 10.57
N GLU A 89 29.34 2.62 11.26
CA GLU A 89 28.89 1.26 11.55
C GLU A 89 28.59 0.47 10.26
N LEU A 90 27.93 1.08 9.28
CA LEU A 90 27.62 0.45 7.99
C LEU A 90 28.91 0.09 7.26
N LYS A 91 29.88 1.02 7.17
CA LYS A 91 31.20 0.76 6.58
C LYS A 91 31.93 -0.38 7.30
N ALA A 92 31.90 -0.40 8.63
CA ALA A 92 32.50 -1.48 9.43
C ALA A 92 31.84 -2.84 9.15
N LYS A 93 30.50 -2.92 9.15
CA LYS A 93 29.76 -4.15 8.83
C LYS A 93 30.00 -4.61 7.39
N HIS A 94 30.14 -3.68 6.46
CA HIS A 94 30.46 -4.00 5.08
C HIS A 94 31.86 -4.62 4.95
N ALA A 95 32.85 -4.06 5.66
CA ALA A 95 34.19 -4.64 5.74
C ALA A 95 34.18 -6.04 6.36
N ASP A 96 33.46 -6.23 7.48
CA ASP A 96 33.29 -7.53 8.13
C ASP A 96 32.67 -8.58 7.17
N LEU A 97 31.67 -8.16 6.38
CA LEU A 97 31.02 -9.03 5.40
C LEU A 97 31.99 -9.43 4.29
N ILE A 98 32.79 -8.49 3.77
CA ILE A 98 33.82 -8.79 2.77
C ILE A 98 34.83 -9.79 3.33
N ASP A 99 35.27 -9.60 4.58
CA ASP A 99 36.22 -10.51 5.21
C ASP A 99 35.62 -11.88 5.51
N PHE A 100 34.35 -11.95 5.88
CA PHE A 100 33.61 -13.20 5.98
C PHE A 100 33.52 -13.92 4.63
N GLN A 101 33.21 -13.20 3.55
CA GLN A 101 33.18 -13.75 2.19
C GLN A 101 34.56 -14.28 1.76
N LYS A 102 35.65 -13.55 2.05
CA LYS A 102 37.02 -14.03 1.80
C LYS A 102 37.33 -15.29 2.59
N LYS A 103 36.98 -15.34 3.88
CA LYS A 103 37.16 -16.54 4.72
C LYS A 103 36.36 -17.73 4.19
N LYS A 104 35.11 -17.49 3.78
CA LYS A 104 34.27 -18.51 3.13
C LYS A 104 34.92 -19.00 1.83
N GLN A 105 35.42 -18.09 0.99
CA GLN A 105 36.09 -18.46 -0.25
C GLN A 105 37.36 -19.28 0.01
N ARG A 106 38.18 -18.91 1.01
CA ARG A 106 39.35 -19.71 1.41
C ARG A 106 38.96 -21.12 1.83
N LYS A 107 37.98 -21.24 2.74
CA LYS A 107 37.48 -22.56 3.17
C LYS A 107 36.89 -23.38 2.02
N ILE A 108 36.21 -22.74 1.07
CA ILE A 108 35.69 -23.42 -0.13
C ILE A 108 36.85 -23.86 -1.04
N ASN A 109 37.87 -23.03 -1.21
CA ASN A 109 39.06 -23.35 -2.00
C ASN A 109 39.88 -24.48 -1.37
N ASP A 110 39.89 -24.60 -0.04
CA ASP A 110 40.55 -25.71 0.68
C ASP A 110 39.85 -27.06 0.46
N ILE A 111 38.60 -27.06 -0.02
CA ILE A 111 37.86 -28.28 -0.34
C ILE A 111 38.30 -28.78 -1.72
N ASN A 112 39.18 -29.77 -1.72
CA ASN A 112 39.59 -30.47 -2.93
C ASN A 112 38.45 -31.37 -3.43
N VAL A 113 37.80 -30.95 -4.53
CA VAL A 113 36.77 -31.75 -5.22
C VAL A 113 37.37 -32.40 -6.46
N ALA A 114 37.55 -33.72 -6.42
CA ALA A 114 37.95 -34.47 -7.60
C ALA A 114 36.76 -34.62 -8.55
N THR A 115 36.83 -33.98 -9.73
CA THR A 115 35.83 -34.13 -10.79
C THR A 115 36.47 -34.73 -12.03
N GLY A 116 35.87 -35.81 -12.55
CA GLY A 116 36.28 -36.37 -13.83
C GLY A 116 35.81 -35.49 -14.97
N ILE A 117 36.74 -34.84 -15.68
CA ILE A 117 36.46 -34.00 -16.85
C ILE A 117 37.15 -34.64 -18.05
N ARG A 118 36.47 -34.73 -19.19
CA ARG A 118 37.07 -35.26 -20.42
C ARG A 118 37.95 -34.19 -21.08
N SER A 119 39.07 -34.58 -21.68
CA SER A 119 40.04 -33.63 -22.25
C SER A 119 39.43 -32.65 -23.27
N HIS A 120 38.42 -33.06 -24.04
CA HIS A 120 37.74 -32.18 -25.01
C HIS A 120 36.88 -31.08 -24.36
N GLN A 121 36.57 -31.19 -23.07
CA GLN A 121 35.78 -30.20 -22.33
C GLN A 121 36.64 -29.06 -21.76
N ILE A 122 37.96 -29.23 -21.77
CA ILE A 122 38.92 -28.26 -21.25
C ILE A 122 39.49 -27.47 -22.41
N ARG A 123 39.38 -26.13 -22.33
CA ARG A 123 40.05 -25.22 -23.25
C ARG A 123 40.98 -24.34 -22.46
N TYR A 124 42.28 -24.47 -22.71
CA TYR A 124 43.28 -23.60 -22.13
C TYR A 124 43.43 -22.34 -23.00
N ASP A 125 43.37 -21.18 -22.37
CA ASP A 125 43.27 -19.90 -23.06
C ASP A 125 44.63 -19.39 -23.59
N ARG A 126 45.73 -19.81 -22.97
CA ARG A 126 47.09 -19.34 -23.28
C ARG A 126 47.84 -20.20 -24.30
N SER A 127 47.39 -21.43 -24.56
CA SER A 127 48.06 -22.37 -25.48
C SER A 127 47.04 -23.26 -26.21
N THR A 128 47.38 -23.67 -27.43
CA THR A 128 46.61 -24.62 -28.26
C THR A 128 46.70 -26.07 -27.77
N HIS A 129 47.69 -26.39 -26.92
CA HIS A 129 47.82 -27.69 -26.26
C HIS A 129 47.51 -27.58 -24.77
N LEU A 130 46.92 -28.65 -24.21
CA LEU A 130 46.68 -28.77 -22.78
C LEU A 130 48.02 -29.10 -22.08
N PRO A 131 48.47 -28.29 -21.10
CA PRO A 131 49.66 -28.62 -20.32
C PRO A 131 49.46 -29.89 -19.48
N ASP A 132 50.53 -30.63 -19.23
CA ASP A 132 50.52 -31.83 -18.37
C ASP A 132 50.28 -31.49 -16.88
N ASP A 133 50.60 -30.26 -16.48
CA ASP A 133 50.34 -29.72 -15.15
C ASP A 133 49.36 -28.53 -15.20
N LEU A 134 48.26 -28.64 -14.46
CA LEU A 134 47.17 -27.65 -14.39
C LEU A 134 47.07 -27.02 -12.99
N SER A 135 48.06 -27.22 -12.12
CA SER A 135 48.04 -26.75 -10.72
C SER A 135 47.89 -25.22 -10.60
N ASP A 136 48.47 -24.46 -11.53
CA ASP A 136 48.37 -23.00 -11.58
C ASP A 136 47.18 -22.48 -12.41
N ALA A 137 46.34 -23.37 -12.94
CA ALA A 137 45.24 -23.00 -13.84
C ALA A 137 43.94 -22.74 -13.07
N LEU A 138 43.34 -21.57 -13.30
CA LEU A 138 42.03 -21.22 -12.75
C LEU A 138 40.90 -21.69 -13.68
N ILE A 139 40.00 -22.53 -13.15
CA ILE A 139 38.89 -23.12 -13.93
C ILE A 139 37.68 -22.19 -13.88
N PHE A 140 37.19 -21.81 -15.06
CA PHE A 140 35.93 -21.06 -15.20
C PHE A 140 34.99 -21.76 -16.16
N ASN A 141 33.70 -21.74 -15.83
CA ASN A 141 32.67 -22.07 -16.80
C ASN A 141 32.72 -21.08 -17.98
N ARG A 142 32.66 -21.59 -19.21
CA ARG A 142 32.66 -20.79 -20.44
C ARG A 142 31.57 -19.71 -20.43
N ILE A 143 30.38 -20.02 -19.90
CA ILE A 143 29.25 -19.09 -19.81
C ILE A 143 29.60 -17.94 -18.85
N ASN A 144 30.13 -18.27 -17.67
CA ASN A 144 30.52 -17.28 -16.67
C ASN A 144 31.65 -16.38 -17.19
N LYS A 145 32.61 -16.96 -17.92
CA LYS A 145 33.68 -16.19 -18.56
C LYS A 145 33.13 -15.21 -19.60
N SER A 146 32.24 -15.66 -20.50
CA SER A 146 31.61 -14.74 -21.47
C SER A 146 30.77 -13.66 -20.78
N GLY A 147 30.06 -14.02 -19.70
CA GLY A 147 29.30 -13.08 -18.89
C GLY A 147 30.18 -12.03 -18.22
N LEU A 148 31.31 -12.43 -17.62
CA LEU A 148 32.29 -11.52 -17.03
C LEU A 148 32.91 -10.59 -18.07
N THR A 149 33.26 -11.11 -19.25
CA THR A 149 33.78 -10.27 -20.35
C THR A 149 32.75 -9.25 -20.82
N SER A 150 31.49 -9.65 -21.00
CA SER A 150 30.40 -8.71 -21.33
C SER A 150 30.23 -7.66 -20.23
N ARG A 151 30.19 -8.10 -18.97
CA ARG A 151 30.02 -7.21 -17.82
C ARG A 151 31.16 -6.19 -17.70
N ILE A 152 32.40 -6.58 -18.01
CA ILE A 152 33.53 -5.65 -18.04
C ILE A 152 33.32 -4.56 -19.10
N VAL A 153 32.77 -4.91 -20.27
CA VAL A 153 32.43 -3.92 -21.31
C VAL A 153 31.32 -2.99 -20.82
N ASP A 154 30.27 -3.53 -20.22
CA ASP A 154 29.14 -2.75 -19.69
C ASP A 154 29.61 -1.77 -18.60
N VAL A 155 30.39 -2.25 -17.64
CA VAL A 155 30.93 -1.42 -16.54
C VAL A 155 31.84 -0.32 -17.08
N ARG A 156 32.67 -0.61 -18.10
CA ARG A 156 33.49 0.43 -18.75
C ARG A 156 32.64 1.48 -19.45
N ALA A 157 31.56 1.07 -20.11
CA ALA A 157 30.62 2.00 -20.75
C ALA A 157 29.87 2.86 -19.70
N GLU A 158 29.49 2.25 -18.57
CA GLU A 158 28.85 2.93 -17.45
C GLU A 158 29.78 3.94 -16.79
N ILE A 159 31.04 3.58 -16.52
CA ILE A 159 32.06 4.52 -16.02
C ILE A 159 32.26 5.70 -16.97
N LYS A 160 32.28 5.45 -18.29
CA LYS A 160 32.40 6.51 -19.29
C LYS A 160 31.20 7.47 -19.23
N ARG A 161 29.98 6.92 -19.21
CA ARG A 161 28.74 7.71 -19.12
C ARG A 161 28.68 8.54 -17.85
N GLU A 162 29.09 7.98 -16.72
CA GLU A 162 29.04 8.69 -15.44
C GLU A 162 30.09 9.81 -15.38
N LYS A 163 31.27 9.61 -15.99
CA LYS A 163 32.26 10.69 -16.16
C LYS A 163 31.74 11.83 -17.03
N GLU A 164 31.08 11.54 -18.15
CA GLU A 164 30.46 12.56 -19.00
C GLU A 164 29.39 13.34 -18.23
N ARG A 165 28.53 12.65 -17.48
CA ARG A 165 27.53 13.30 -16.59
C ARG A 165 28.16 14.18 -15.52
N TYR A 166 29.27 13.74 -14.92
CA TYR A 166 29.98 14.52 -13.92
C TYR A 166 30.54 15.81 -14.53
N VAL A 167 31.16 15.74 -15.71
CA VAL A 167 31.68 16.92 -16.41
C VAL A 167 30.56 17.90 -16.78
N ASN A 168 29.44 17.39 -17.31
CA ASN A 168 28.28 18.23 -17.66
C ASN A 168 27.70 18.95 -16.43
N ARG A 169 27.45 18.21 -15.34
CA ARG A 169 26.95 18.79 -14.08
C ARG A 169 27.93 19.81 -13.48
N LYS A 170 29.24 19.58 -13.60
CA LYS A 170 30.26 20.52 -13.14
C LYS A 170 30.24 21.81 -13.96
N GLN A 171 30.01 21.72 -15.27
CA GLN A 171 29.89 22.89 -16.13
C GLN A 171 28.59 23.65 -15.83
N GLU A 172 27.46 22.96 -15.75
CA GLU A 172 26.16 23.53 -15.38
C GLU A 172 26.22 24.27 -14.04
N ARG A 173 26.86 23.68 -13.02
CA ARG A 173 27.06 24.35 -11.73
C ARG A 173 27.83 25.67 -11.86
N LYS A 174 28.85 25.72 -12.71
CA LYS A 174 29.62 26.95 -12.95
C LYS A 174 28.76 27.99 -13.66
N ASP A 175 28.02 27.57 -14.69
CA ASP A 175 27.17 28.45 -15.47
C ASP A 175 26.06 29.05 -14.59
N LEU A 176 25.38 28.23 -13.80
CA LEU A 176 24.39 28.67 -12.80
C LEU A 176 25.01 29.59 -11.74
N SER A 177 26.22 29.30 -11.26
CA SER A 177 26.91 30.18 -10.30
C SER A 177 27.20 31.56 -10.90
N HIS A 178 27.61 31.61 -12.17
CA HIS A 178 27.78 32.88 -12.87
C HIS A 178 26.45 33.61 -13.08
N GLU A 179 25.38 32.89 -13.43
CA GLU A 179 24.05 33.47 -13.61
C GLU A 179 23.48 34.03 -12.31
N VAL A 180 23.61 33.31 -11.19
CA VAL A 180 23.21 33.79 -9.85
C VAL A 180 24.00 35.05 -9.48
N LYS A 181 25.31 35.09 -9.71
CA LYS A 181 26.12 36.29 -9.46
C LYS A 181 25.71 37.47 -10.34
N HIS A 182 25.42 37.21 -11.62
CA HIS A 182 24.94 38.25 -12.53
C HIS A 182 23.56 38.77 -12.09
N ALA A 183 22.61 37.89 -11.78
CA ALA A 183 21.30 38.26 -11.28
C ALA A 183 21.39 39.10 -9.99
N ALA A 184 22.25 38.71 -9.04
CA ALA A 184 22.50 39.48 -7.82
C ALA A 184 23.06 40.89 -8.13
N GLN A 185 23.97 41.03 -9.09
CA GLN A 185 24.48 42.34 -9.53
C GLN A 185 23.39 43.18 -10.22
N VAL A 186 22.53 42.57 -11.04
CA VAL A 186 21.40 43.27 -11.67
C VAL A 186 20.40 43.74 -10.62
N ILE A 187 20.05 42.89 -9.65
CA ILE A 187 19.17 43.24 -8.53
C ILE A 187 19.78 44.43 -7.78
N LYS A 188 21.05 44.33 -7.37
CA LYS A 188 21.73 45.43 -6.66
C LYS A 188 21.70 46.74 -7.44
N ARG A 189 22.00 46.70 -8.74
CA ARG A 189 21.96 47.90 -9.61
C ARG A 189 20.56 48.50 -9.70
N LEU A 190 19.52 47.67 -9.86
CA LEU A 190 18.13 48.14 -9.91
C LEU A 190 17.68 48.68 -8.55
N THR A 191 18.07 48.04 -7.44
CA THR A 191 17.82 48.53 -6.09
C THR A 191 18.47 49.90 -5.88
N ASP A 192 19.73 50.08 -6.30
CA ASP A 192 20.43 51.36 -6.21
C ASP A 192 19.77 52.45 -7.07
N GLU A 193 19.30 52.10 -8.27
CA GLU A 193 18.56 53.00 -9.16
C GLU A 193 17.21 53.41 -8.55
N CYS A 194 16.44 52.45 -8.03
CA CYS A 194 15.20 52.70 -7.30
C CYS A 194 15.44 53.58 -6.08
N ASN A 195 16.49 53.31 -5.29
CA ASN A 195 16.86 54.10 -4.12
C ASN A 195 17.19 55.55 -4.48
N LYS A 196 17.91 55.77 -5.58
CA LYS A 196 18.19 57.13 -6.10
C LYS A 196 16.91 57.84 -6.51
N LEU A 197 16.04 57.20 -7.29
CA LEU A 197 14.76 57.79 -7.71
C LEU A 197 13.84 58.10 -6.52
N MET A 198 13.83 57.24 -5.50
CA MET A 198 13.06 57.47 -4.27
C MET A 198 13.63 58.65 -3.47
N ALA A 199 14.95 58.75 -3.34
CA ALA A 199 15.59 59.91 -2.72
C ALA A 199 15.32 61.21 -3.49
N GLU A 200 15.34 61.20 -4.83
CA GLU A 200 15.02 62.37 -5.65
C GLU A 200 13.55 62.80 -5.54
N LYS A 201 12.62 61.84 -5.56
CA LYS A 201 11.17 62.14 -5.57
C LYS A 201 10.60 62.44 -4.18
N PHE A 202 11.03 61.70 -3.16
CA PHE A 202 10.44 61.74 -1.82
C PHE A 202 11.39 62.31 -0.75
N GLY A 203 12.66 62.57 -1.10
CA GLY A 203 13.68 63.07 -0.16
C GLY A 203 14.11 62.05 0.90
N LYS A 204 13.53 60.85 0.90
CA LYS A 204 13.77 59.75 1.83
C LYS A 204 13.55 58.41 1.10
N LEU A 205 14.17 57.34 1.60
CA LEU A 205 13.86 55.98 1.13
C LEU A 205 12.48 55.58 1.67
N VAL A 206 11.53 55.37 0.76
CA VAL A 206 10.16 54.99 1.09
C VAL A 206 10.01 53.48 0.88
N GLN A 207 9.49 52.77 1.88
CA GLN A 207 9.12 51.35 1.71
C GLN A 207 7.85 51.27 0.86
N LEU A 208 8.04 51.09 -0.44
CA LEU A 208 6.95 51.05 -1.41
C LEU A 208 5.98 49.89 -1.14
N GLU A 209 6.43 48.74 -0.62
CA GLU A 209 5.51 47.63 -0.28
C GLU A 209 4.48 48.03 0.80
N LYS A 210 4.87 48.85 1.79
CA LYS A 210 3.95 49.32 2.82
C LYS A 210 2.98 50.37 2.28
N LEU A 211 3.41 51.16 1.29
CA LEU A 211 2.56 52.14 0.63
C LEU A 211 1.56 51.46 -0.33
N GLU A 212 2.00 50.42 -1.05
CA GLU A 212 1.17 49.60 -1.93
C GLU A 212 0.12 48.81 -1.15
N GLY A 213 0.47 48.30 0.04
CA GLY A 213 -0.52 47.69 0.94
C GLY A 213 -1.53 48.69 1.54
N ALA A 214 -1.17 49.98 1.65
CA ALA A 214 -2.06 51.03 2.15
C ALA A 214 -2.96 51.62 1.06
N ILE A 215 -2.53 51.55 -0.21
CA ILE A 215 -3.34 51.93 -1.36
C ILE A 215 -4.13 50.68 -1.77
N VAL A 216 -5.36 50.57 -1.28
CA VAL A 216 -6.32 49.54 -1.72
C VAL A 216 -6.47 49.66 -3.24
N ASN A 217 -5.79 48.79 -3.97
CA ASN A 217 -5.96 48.70 -5.41
C ASN A 217 -7.31 48.01 -5.65
N LEU A 218 -8.33 48.81 -5.99
CA LEU A 218 -9.70 48.35 -6.25
C LEU A 218 -9.74 47.16 -7.22
N GLN A 219 -8.80 47.07 -8.17
CA GLN A 219 -8.72 45.95 -9.11
C GLN A 219 -8.28 44.64 -8.43
N ILE A 220 -7.41 44.69 -7.43
CA ILE A 220 -7.00 43.51 -6.66
C ILE A 220 -8.13 43.04 -5.75
N GLU A 221 -8.87 43.98 -5.14
CA GLU A 221 -10.06 43.67 -4.34
C GLU A 221 -11.15 43.01 -5.22
N GLU A 222 -11.42 43.58 -6.40
CA GLU A 222 -12.37 43.02 -7.37
C GLU A 222 -11.93 41.62 -7.86
N LEU A 223 -10.63 41.39 -8.06
CA LEU A 223 -10.12 40.07 -8.45
C LEU A 223 -10.20 39.06 -7.30
N LYS A 224 -9.94 39.48 -6.05
CA LYS A 224 -10.14 38.62 -4.87
C LYS A 224 -11.60 38.25 -4.70
N GLN A 225 -12.50 39.22 -4.82
CA GLN A 225 -13.95 38.96 -4.74
C GLN A 225 -14.41 38.00 -5.83
N ARG A 226 -13.92 38.16 -7.08
CA ARG A 226 -14.21 37.18 -8.15
C ARG A 226 -13.64 35.80 -7.88
N LEU A 227 -12.48 35.70 -7.22
CA LEU A 227 -11.88 34.43 -6.85
C LEU A 227 -12.70 33.74 -5.75
N ASP A 228 -13.17 34.51 -4.77
CA ASP A 228 -14.04 34.03 -3.69
C ASP A 228 -15.39 33.58 -4.26
N ASP A 229 -16.03 34.39 -5.11
CA ASP A 229 -17.29 34.04 -5.79
C ASP A 229 -17.15 32.74 -6.61
N ALA A 230 -16.04 32.60 -7.37
CA ALA A 230 -15.75 31.37 -8.12
C ALA A 230 -15.44 30.17 -7.19
N GLY A 231 -14.82 30.42 -6.04
CA GLY A 231 -14.58 29.42 -5.00
C GLY A 231 -15.89 28.90 -4.40
N ASP A 232 -16.83 29.81 -4.11
CA ASP A 232 -18.15 29.48 -3.59
C ASP A 232 -18.99 28.70 -4.60
N GLU A 233 -18.94 29.06 -5.90
CA GLU A 233 -19.58 28.26 -6.96
C GLU A 233 -19.01 26.84 -7.03
N TYR A 234 -17.69 26.69 -6.95
CA TYR A 234 -17.05 25.39 -6.93
C TYR A 234 -17.43 24.58 -5.68
N TYR A 235 -17.44 25.22 -4.51
CA TYR A 235 -17.84 24.57 -3.26
C TYR A 235 -19.30 24.11 -3.30
N ASN A 236 -20.20 24.94 -3.82
CA ASN A 236 -21.61 24.61 -3.97
C ASN A 236 -21.83 23.45 -4.93
N THR A 237 -21.15 23.44 -6.08
CA THR A 237 -21.24 22.33 -7.04
C THR A 237 -20.68 21.04 -6.46
N MET A 238 -19.55 21.09 -5.75
CA MET A 238 -18.99 19.93 -5.05
C MET A 238 -19.98 19.36 -4.03
N THR A 239 -20.58 20.22 -3.21
CA THR A 239 -21.58 19.84 -2.20
C THR A 239 -22.79 19.15 -2.85
N GLN A 240 -23.26 19.64 -4.01
CA GLN A 240 -24.35 18.98 -4.74
C GLN A 240 -23.96 17.59 -5.26
N TYR A 241 -22.72 17.42 -5.74
CA TYR A 241 -22.22 16.11 -6.15
C TYR A 241 -22.09 15.14 -4.98
N GLU A 242 -21.63 15.62 -3.81
CA GLU A 242 -21.55 14.81 -2.59
C GLU A 242 -22.93 14.35 -2.12
N LEU A 243 -23.91 15.25 -2.10
CA LEU A 243 -25.30 14.91 -1.77
C LEU A 243 -25.86 13.87 -2.74
N ARG A 244 -25.67 14.05 -4.04
CA ARG A 244 -26.12 13.07 -5.05
C ARG A 244 -25.46 11.71 -4.86
N LYS A 245 -24.16 11.67 -4.51
CA LYS A 245 -23.45 10.43 -4.21
C LYS A 245 -24.01 9.73 -2.97
N ILE A 246 -24.44 10.49 -1.96
CA ILE A 246 -25.10 9.93 -0.77
C ILE A 246 -26.45 9.32 -1.17
N GLU A 247 -27.26 10.02 -1.95
CA GLU A 247 -28.55 9.51 -2.45
C GLU A 247 -28.38 8.21 -3.26
N GLU A 248 -27.46 8.17 -4.22
CA GLU A 248 -27.17 6.98 -5.02
C GLU A 248 -26.65 5.79 -4.16
N ASN A 249 -25.91 6.08 -3.08
CA ASN A 249 -25.49 5.07 -2.12
C ASN A 249 -26.65 4.55 -1.27
N ASP A 250 -27.56 5.42 -0.83
CA ASP A 250 -28.74 5.03 -0.05
C ASP A 250 -29.65 4.11 -0.87
N ASP A 251 -29.88 4.42 -2.15
CA ASP A 251 -30.61 3.54 -3.06
C ASP A 251 -29.96 2.15 -3.18
N THR A 252 -28.63 2.13 -3.29
CA THR A 252 -27.86 0.88 -3.34
C THR A 252 -27.96 0.09 -2.04
N ILE A 253 -27.90 0.77 -0.89
CA ILE A 253 -28.05 0.18 0.43
C ILE A 253 -29.45 -0.43 0.58
N ASP A 254 -30.50 0.24 0.11
CA ASP A 254 -31.86 -0.27 0.18
C ASP A 254 -32.09 -1.47 -0.75
N LEU A 255 -31.49 -1.46 -1.94
CA LEU A 255 -31.45 -2.64 -2.81
C LEU A 255 -30.70 -3.80 -2.15
N LEU A 256 -29.57 -3.55 -1.48
CA LEU A 256 -28.84 -4.58 -0.74
C LEU A 256 -29.68 -5.14 0.40
N LYS A 257 -30.32 -4.29 1.21
CA LYS A 257 -31.22 -4.73 2.30
C LYS A 257 -32.35 -5.62 1.78
N THR A 258 -32.98 -5.26 0.66
CA THR A 258 -34.05 -6.08 0.07
C THR A 258 -33.53 -7.38 -0.53
N ASN A 259 -32.32 -7.38 -1.11
CA ASN A 259 -31.67 -8.59 -1.59
C ASN A 259 -31.32 -9.55 -0.44
N THR A 260 -30.74 -9.03 0.65
CA THR A 260 -30.46 -9.80 1.87
C THR A 260 -31.72 -10.44 2.43
N LYS A 261 -32.83 -9.68 2.55
CA LYS A 261 -34.12 -10.23 3.00
C LYS A 261 -34.59 -11.40 2.13
N ARG A 262 -34.46 -11.29 0.81
CA ARG A 262 -34.82 -12.38 -0.12
C ARG A 262 -33.90 -13.59 0.00
N LEU A 263 -32.61 -13.37 0.30
CA LEU A 263 -31.68 -14.46 0.57
C LEU A 263 -32.00 -15.16 1.89
N ASP A 264 -32.41 -14.42 2.92
CA ASP A 264 -32.86 -14.99 4.19
C ASP A 264 -34.12 -15.85 3.97
N GLU A 265 -35.13 -15.31 3.25
CA GLU A 265 -36.33 -16.05 2.85
C GLU A 265 -36.00 -17.33 2.04
N LEU A 266 -35.04 -17.23 1.11
CA LEU A 266 -34.56 -18.39 0.34
C LEU A 266 -33.89 -19.42 1.25
N THR A 267 -33.08 -18.96 2.22
CA THR A 267 -32.42 -19.82 3.20
C THR A 267 -33.43 -20.58 4.02
N ASP A 268 -34.46 -19.90 4.52
CA ASP A 268 -35.57 -20.51 5.27
C ASP A 268 -36.27 -21.59 4.43
N ILE A 269 -36.59 -21.31 3.17
CA ILE A 269 -37.20 -22.28 2.24
C ILE A 269 -36.27 -23.48 1.99
N VAL A 270 -34.97 -23.25 1.86
CA VAL A 270 -33.97 -24.32 1.68
C VAL A 270 -33.89 -25.21 2.92
N ASP A 271 -33.94 -24.62 4.12
CA ASP A 271 -33.95 -25.36 5.38
C ASP A 271 -35.24 -26.16 5.55
N GLU A 272 -36.40 -25.59 5.24
CA GLU A 272 -37.69 -26.30 5.21
C GLU A 272 -37.65 -27.47 4.21
N ARG A 273 -37.13 -27.23 3.01
CA ARG A 273 -36.97 -28.28 2.00
C ARG A 273 -36.05 -29.39 2.52
N ARG A 274 -34.92 -29.05 3.15
CA ARG A 274 -34.00 -30.03 3.72
C ARG A 274 -34.68 -30.87 4.79
N LEU A 275 -35.47 -30.23 5.66
CA LEU A 275 -36.24 -30.92 6.70
C LEU A 275 -37.29 -31.87 6.09
N LEU A 276 -38.00 -31.45 5.05
CA LEU A 276 -38.95 -32.30 4.34
C LEU A 276 -38.25 -33.47 3.63
N ASP A 277 -37.10 -33.23 3.00
CA ASP A 277 -36.28 -34.28 2.37
C ASP A 277 -35.79 -35.29 3.43
N GLU A 278 -35.33 -34.84 4.60
CA GLU A 278 -34.97 -35.71 5.74
C GLU A 278 -36.17 -36.51 6.25
N GLN A 279 -37.35 -35.90 6.37
CA GLN A 279 -38.58 -36.59 6.74
C GLN A 279 -39.02 -37.61 5.69
N LEU A 280 -38.88 -37.29 4.40
CA LEU A 280 -39.17 -38.21 3.30
C LEU A 280 -38.21 -39.38 3.26
N ILE A 281 -36.90 -39.14 3.44
CA ILE A 281 -35.90 -40.20 3.57
C ILE A 281 -36.26 -41.10 4.75
N SER A 282 -36.55 -40.51 5.92
CA SER A 282 -36.94 -41.25 7.12
C SER A 282 -38.23 -42.07 6.94
N ARG A 283 -39.21 -41.54 6.20
CA ARG A 283 -40.44 -42.29 5.87
C ARG A 283 -40.16 -43.41 4.86
N LYS A 284 -39.32 -43.16 3.85
CA LYS A 284 -38.93 -44.18 2.87
C LYS A 284 -38.14 -45.31 3.51
N THR A 285 -37.23 -45.02 4.44
CA THR A 285 -36.50 -46.05 5.20
C THR A 285 -37.44 -46.84 6.10
N LYS A 286 -38.36 -46.18 6.83
CA LYS A 286 -39.38 -46.89 7.63
C LYS A 286 -40.31 -47.75 6.78
N ALA A 287 -40.77 -47.25 5.63
CA ALA A 287 -41.59 -48.01 4.70
C ALA A 287 -40.81 -49.16 4.05
N ALA A 288 -39.50 -49.02 3.83
CA ALA A 288 -38.64 -50.10 3.38
C ALA A 288 -38.42 -51.17 4.47
N ASP A 289 -38.34 -50.77 5.75
CA ASP A 289 -38.28 -51.70 6.88
C ASP A 289 -39.63 -52.42 7.12
N GLU A 290 -40.77 -51.75 6.93
CA GLU A 290 -42.11 -52.39 6.95
C GLU A 290 -42.37 -53.26 5.71
N PHE A 291 -41.71 -52.93 4.60
CA PHE A 291 -41.63 -53.76 3.39
C PHE A 291 -40.37 -54.63 3.39
N THR A 292 -40.06 -55.27 4.53
CA THR A 292 -39.43 -56.59 4.41
C THR A 292 -40.47 -57.46 3.70
N GLY A 293 -40.21 -57.79 2.42
CA GLY A 293 -41.08 -58.61 1.58
C GLY A 293 -41.55 -59.89 2.30
N PRO A 294 -42.55 -60.61 1.75
CA PRO A 294 -43.28 -61.66 2.46
C PRO A 294 -42.31 -62.54 3.24
N SER A 295 -42.49 -62.57 4.57
CA SER A 295 -41.73 -63.43 5.46
C SER A 295 -41.67 -64.82 4.82
N LYS A 296 -40.52 -65.49 4.84
CA LYS A 296 -40.37 -66.83 4.22
C LYS A 296 -41.54 -67.77 4.57
N GLN A 297 -42.09 -67.62 5.78
CA GLN A 297 -43.26 -68.34 6.26
C GLN A 297 -44.55 -68.05 5.47
N SER A 298 -44.79 -66.82 5.05
CA SER A 298 -45.98 -66.44 4.26
C SER A 298 -45.91 -66.95 2.82
N VAL A 299 -44.71 -67.04 2.23
CA VAL A 299 -44.52 -67.65 0.90
C VAL A 299 -44.80 -69.14 0.96
N GLU A 300 -44.30 -69.83 1.99
CA GLU A 300 -44.57 -71.26 2.21
C GLU A 300 -46.05 -71.57 2.45
N GLU A 301 -46.78 -70.71 3.18
CA GLU A 301 -48.23 -70.86 3.37
C GLU A 301 -49.03 -70.61 2.09
N PHE A 302 -48.62 -69.63 1.26
CA PHE A 302 -49.26 -69.36 -0.02
C PHE A 302 -49.14 -70.54 -0.98
N ASP A 303 -47.97 -71.17 -1.06
CA ASP A 303 -47.76 -72.36 -1.90
C ASP A 303 -48.65 -73.53 -1.45
N ARG A 304 -48.80 -73.73 -0.13
CA ARG A 304 -49.74 -74.73 0.39
C ARG A 304 -51.19 -74.41 0.01
N LEU A 305 -51.61 -73.16 0.11
CA LEU A 305 -52.97 -72.75 -0.27
C LEU A 305 -53.20 -72.87 -1.79
N CYS A 306 -52.22 -72.53 -2.62
CA CYS A 306 -52.29 -72.73 -4.07
C CYS A 306 -52.48 -74.20 -4.45
N THR A 307 -51.75 -75.12 -3.82
CA THR A 307 -51.93 -76.56 -4.05
C THR A 307 -53.33 -77.04 -3.64
N LEU A 308 -53.88 -76.51 -2.54
CA LEU A 308 -55.23 -76.83 -2.09
C LEU A 308 -56.30 -76.32 -3.08
N VAL A 309 -56.17 -75.07 -3.54
CA VAL A 309 -57.11 -74.47 -4.51
C VAL A 309 -57.04 -75.20 -5.85
N GLN A 310 -55.87 -75.63 -6.30
CA GLN A 310 -55.76 -76.44 -7.53
C GLN A 310 -56.46 -77.79 -7.40
N LEU A 311 -56.32 -78.47 -6.26
CA LEU A 311 -57.06 -79.71 -5.99
C LEU A 311 -58.58 -79.47 -5.96
N GLN A 312 -59.04 -78.42 -5.29
CA GLN A 312 -60.46 -78.06 -5.24
C GLN A 312 -61.00 -77.62 -6.61
N ALA A 313 -60.20 -76.92 -7.42
CA ALA A 313 -60.58 -76.54 -8.78
C ALA A 313 -60.74 -77.78 -9.67
N GLN A 314 -59.86 -78.78 -9.56
CA GLN A 314 -59.99 -80.06 -10.27
C GLN A 314 -61.26 -80.81 -9.84
N GLU A 315 -61.59 -80.81 -8.55
CA GLU A 315 -62.86 -81.36 -8.05
C GLU A 315 -64.07 -80.59 -8.59
N ILE A 316 -64.05 -79.26 -8.57
CA ILE A 316 -65.12 -78.42 -9.12
C ILE A 316 -65.26 -78.61 -10.63
N GLU A 317 -64.18 -78.80 -11.37
CA GLU A 317 -64.20 -79.02 -12.80
C GLU A 317 -64.74 -80.42 -13.14
N ALA A 318 -64.38 -81.44 -12.36
CA ALA A 318 -65.00 -82.75 -12.43
C ALA A 318 -66.51 -82.69 -12.16
N LEU A 319 -66.92 -81.98 -11.11
CA LEU A 319 -68.33 -81.77 -10.75
C LEU A 319 -69.08 -80.89 -11.78
N LYS A 320 -68.44 -79.87 -12.36
CA LYS A 320 -69.03 -79.03 -13.41
C LYS A 320 -69.14 -79.77 -14.74
N ALA A 321 -68.15 -80.59 -15.10
CA ALA A 321 -68.24 -81.45 -16.27
C ALA A 321 -69.43 -82.41 -16.08
N GLU A 322 -69.58 -82.99 -14.90
CA GLU A 322 -70.74 -83.80 -14.54
C GLU A 322 -72.06 -83.00 -14.66
N ILE A 323 -72.13 -81.77 -14.13
CA ILE A 323 -73.32 -80.89 -14.21
C ILE A 323 -73.63 -80.42 -15.65
N VAL A 324 -72.64 -80.10 -16.47
CA VAL A 324 -72.83 -79.70 -17.88
C VAL A 324 -73.35 -80.87 -18.69
N ILE A 325 -72.77 -82.05 -18.48
CA ILE A 325 -73.21 -83.29 -19.10
C ILE A 325 -74.64 -83.65 -18.66
N LEU A 326 -75.00 -83.37 -17.39
CA LEU A 326 -76.34 -83.65 -16.82
C LEU A 326 -77.41 -82.57 -17.12
N SER A 327 -77.04 -81.29 -17.31
CA SER A 327 -78.01 -80.20 -17.57
C SER A 327 -78.46 -80.09 -19.03
N ARG A 328 -77.84 -80.86 -19.94
CA ARG A 328 -78.32 -80.94 -21.33
C ARG A 328 -78.56 -82.39 -21.74
N LYS A 329 -79.77 -82.88 -21.44
CA LYS A 329 -80.53 -83.72 -22.39
C LYS A 329 -80.81 -82.82 -23.62
N GLY A 330 -80.18 -82.97 -24.78
CA GLY A 330 -79.18 -83.98 -25.16
C GLY A 330 -78.04 -83.39 -26.03
N GLY A 331 -76.86 -84.01 -26.08
CA GLY A 331 -76.43 -85.26 -25.46
C GLY A 331 -75.74 -85.04 -24.10
N HIS A 332 -75.98 -85.86 -23.10
CA HIS A 332 -75.65 -87.30 -23.03
C HIS A 332 -74.15 -87.58 -23.21
N ILE A 333 -73.43 -87.37 -22.10
CA ILE A 333 -72.32 -88.12 -21.48
C ILE A 333 -71.45 -88.94 -22.43
N LEU A 334 -70.11 -88.75 -22.36
CA LEU A 334 -69.14 -89.80 -22.00
C LEU A 334 -67.71 -89.20 -21.85
N PRO A 335 -66.84 -89.87 -21.06
CA PRO A 335 -65.75 -89.28 -20.27
C PRO A 335 -64.41 -89.44 -21.03
N PRO A 336 -63.29 -88.83 -20.63
CA PRO A 336 -62.57 -89.31 -19.44
C PRO A 336 -61.84 -88.14 -18.71
N ASN A 337 -61.81 -88.11 -17.38
CA ASN A 337 -61.04 -89.08 -16.61
C ASN A 337 -59.60 -89.23 -17.19
N PRO A 338 -58.65 -89.56 -16.37
CA PRO A 338 -58.21 -88.78 -15.24
C PRO A 338 -56.69 -88.66 -15.32
N ALA A 339 -56.21 -88.09 -14.23
CA ALA A 339 -55.11 -88.69 -13.48
C ALA A 339 -53.71 -88.52 -14.09
N ILE A 340 -52.91 -87.62 -13.54
CA ILE A 340 -52.31 -87.66 -12.18
C ILE A 340 -50.90 -88.23 -12.30
N LEU A 341 -49.99 -87.29 -12.07
CA LEU A 341 -48.76 -87.44 -11.28
C LEU A 341 -47.65 -88.34 -11.91
N PRO A 342 -46.43 -88.41 -11.35
CA PRO A 342 -46.05 -87.82 -10.07
C PRO A 342 -44.60 -87.30 -9.91
N GLN A 343 -44.41 -86.61 -8.76
CA GLN A 343 -43.24 -86.54 -7.84
C GLN A 343 -41.93 -85.92 -8.33
N ASN A 344 -41.15 -85.22 -7.51
CA ASN A 344 -41.34 -84.36 -6.33
C ASN A 344 -39.92 -83.80 -6.06
N SER A 345 -39.81 -82.53 -5.67
CA SER A 345 -38.70 -81.95 -4.90
C SER A 345 -39.28 -80.91 -3.96
#